data_AF-A5DDV1-F1
#
_entry.id   AF-A5DDV1-F1
#
_cell.length_a   1.000
_cell.length_b   1.000
_cell.length_c   1.000
_cell.angle_alpha   90.00
_cell.angle_beta   90.00
_cell.angle_gamma   90.00
#
_symmetry.space_group_name_H-M   'P 1'
#
loop_
_entity.id
_entity.type
_entity.pdbx_description
1 polymer ?
#
loop_
_entity_poly.entity_id
_entity_poly.type
_entity_poly.pdbx_seq_one_letter_code
_entity_poly.pdbx_strand_id
1 'polypeptide(L)'
;MDILSVLIQFPFSLLFPTASRLTSFPFRQSTSPNHVASRHRKSISRFLNPTTMISRLALRGVGIRPVVSNMSRNAPAAMRFMATGPVEPKEKANSIVDALPGNNYLSKTGILATSAAAAVYGISNELLIIHDETILVITFATFSALIAKFVAPLYTEWADGEVKKVNDLLNESRNKHVSAVKDRIESVSQLKDVVSTTKSLFAVSKETAQLEAESFDLKQKAAVAQAAKSTLDSWVRFEQKQRQLEQEQLIKSVVEKVNKELENPKFQDRVLAESVAEVEKLFAKA
;
A
#
# COMPACT_ATOMS: atom_id res chain seq x y z
N MET A 1 -62.21 -20.92 -12.18
CA MET A 1 -63.58 -20.49 -11.80
C MET A 1 -63.78 -20.96 -10.38
N ASP A 2 -63.23 -20.22 -9.43
CA ASP A 2 -63.95 -19.24 -8.60
C ASP A 2 -64.36 -19.99 -7.32
N ILE A 3 -64.04 -19.53 -6.11
CA ILE A 3 -64.47 -18.27 -5.53
C ILE A 3 -63.42 -17.86 -4.49
N LEU A 4 -62.68 -16.82 -4.82
CA LEU A 4 -62.11 -15.88 -3.86
C LEU A 4 -63.22 -14.91 -3.44
N SER A 5 -63.19 -14.47 -2.18
CA SER A 5 -63.90 -13.32 -1.62
C SER A 5 -65.34 -13.53 -1.12
N VAL A 6 -65.46 -13.88 0.16
CA VAL A 6 -66.37 -13.22 1.13
C VAL A 6 -65.65 -13.28 2.50
N LEU A 7 -64.95 -12.21 2.88
CA LEU A 7 -65.41 -11.21 3.87
C LEU A 7 -65.48 -11.72 5.32
N ILE A 8 -64.67 -11.08 6.17
CA ILE A 8 -65.03 -10.60 7.52
C ILE A 8 -65.11 -11.63 8.65
N GLN A 9 -64.11 -11.61 9.55
CA GLN A 9 -64.34 -11.39 11.00
C GLN A 9 -62.99 -11.11 11.73
N PHE A 10 -62.77 -9.85 12.11
CA PHE A 10 -61.87 -9.42 13.22
C PHE A 10 -62.53 -9.78 14.57
N PRO A 11 -61.82 -9.91 15.73
CA PRO A 11 -61.00 -8.87 16.38
C PRO A 11 -59.66 -9.38 16.99
N PHE A 12 -58.57 -8.61 17.07
CA PHE A 12 -58.28 -7.45 17.93
C PHE A 12 -58.33 -7.74 19.45
N SER A 13 -57.12 -7.84 20.03
CA SER A 13 -56.72 -7.50 21.40
C SER A 13 -57.38 -8.21 22.60
N LEU A 14 -56.60 -9.07 23.27
CA LEU A 14 -56.51 -9.35 24.72
C LEU A 14 -55.36 -10.39 24.80
N LEU A 15 -54.34 -10.37 25.64
CA LEU A 15 -54.04 -9.67 26.89
C LEU A 15 -52.55 -10.01 27.19
N PHE A 16 -51.80 -9.05 27.72
CA PHE A 16 -50.40 -9.16 28.21
C PHE A 16 -50.11 -10.43 29.04
N PRO A 17 -48.82 -10.83 29.14
CA PRO A 17 -48.19 -10.58 30.44
C PRO A 17 -46.79 -9.93 30.35
N THR A 18 -46.65 -8.96 31.22
CA THR A 18 -45.43 -8.41 31.82
C THR A 18 -44.53 -9.49 32.42
N ALA A 19 -43.21 -9.41 32.16
CA ALA A 19 -42.18 -9.66 33.18
C ALA A 19 -40.83 -9.11 32.68
N SER A 20 -40.53 -7.94 33.21
CA SER A 20 -39.24 -7.28 33.23
C SER A 20 -38.12 -8.12 33.88
N ARG A 21 -36.89 -7.78 33.48
CA ARG A 21 -35.65 -7.82 34.27
C ARG A 21 -34.90 -9.16 34.23
N LEU A 22 -33.82 -9.20 33.45
CA LEU A 22 -32.48 -9.40 33.99
C LEU A 22 -31.43 -8.92 32.96
N THR A 23 -30.53 -8.12 33.51
CA THR A 23 -29.46 -7.37 32.88
C THR A 23 -28.23 -8.25 32.60
N SER A 24 -27.36 -7.72 31.73
CA SER A 24 -25.95 -8.10 31.47
C SER A 24 -25.68 -9.18 30.42
N PHE A 25 -25.37 -8.73 29.20
CA PHE A 25 -24.48 -9.42 28.29
C PHE A 25 -23.61 -8.39 27.55
N PRO A 26 -22.28 -8.40 27.70
CA PRO A 26 -21.39 -7.63 26.84
C PRO A 26 -21.23 -8.32 25.48
N PHE A 27 -21.50 -7.55 24.43
CA PHE A 27 -21.27 -7.87 23.03
C PHE A 27 -19.76 -7.99 22.77
N ARG A 28 -19.27 -9.24 22.69
CA ARG A 28 -17.88 -9.56 22.31
C ARG A 28 -17.78 -9.69 20.79
N GLN A 29 -16.86 -8.93 20.20
CA GLN A 29 -16.49 -8.95 18.79
C GLN A 29 -16.23 -10.38 18.27
N SER A 30 -16.88 -10.70 17.16
CA SER A 30 -16.48 -11.79 16.27
C SER A 30 -15.16 -11.41 15.60
N THR A 31 -14.07 -12.10 15.94
CA THR A 31 -12.88 -12.18 15.10
C THR A 31 -12.84 -13.57 14.49
N SER A 32 -12.78 -13.59 13.16
CA SER A 32 -12.67 -14.77 12.32
C SER A 32 -11.37 -15.54 12.59
N PRO A 33 -11.38 -16.88 12.58
CA PRO A 33 -10.18 -17.70 12.65
C PRO A 33 -9.68 -17.97 11.23
N ASN A 34 -8.46 -17.53 10.87
CA ASN A 34 -7.70 -18.11 9.74
C ASN A 34 -6.22 -17.66 9.79
N HIS A 35 -5.44 -18.27 10.67
CA HIS A 35 -3.98 -18.30 10.55
C HIS A 35 -3.62 -19.54 9.72
N VAL A 36 -3.44 -19.36 8.40
CA VAL A 36 -2.80 -20.38 7.55
C VAL A 36 -1.29 -20.16 7.63
N ALA A 37 -0.64 -21.01 8.40
CA ALA A 37 0.81 -21.10 8.52
C ALA A 37 1.42 -21.75 7.26
N SER A 38 2.09 -20.96 6.42
CA SER A 38 2.92 -21.47 5.33
C SER A 38 4.31 -21.87 5.87
N ARG A 39 4.42 -23.11 6.35
CA ARG A 39 5.72 -23.78 6.54
C ARG A 39 6.33 -24.10 5.17
N HIS A 40 7.27 -23.29 4.71
CA HIS A 40 8.15 -23.69 3.61
C HIS A 40 9.41 -24.37 4.16
N ARG A 41 9.48 -25.69 3.99
CA ARG A 41 10.70 -26.50 4.07
C ARG A 41 11.70 -26.08 2.99
N LYS A 42 12.97 -25.91 3.34
CA LYS A 42 14.15 -26.27 2.52
C LYS A 42 15.22 -26.77 3.50
N SER A 43 15.35 -28.09 3.68
CA SER A 43 16.36 -28.96 3.06
C SER A 43 17.78 -28.50 3.40
N ILE A 44 18.34 -28.94 4.53
CA ILE A 44 19.26 -30.09 4.64
C ILE A 44 20.39 -30.02 3.60
N SER A 45 21.51 -29.42 4.00
CA SER A 45 22.85 -29.75 3.49
C SER A 45 23.69 -30.19 4.68
N ARG A 46 23.98 -31.49 4.75
CA ARG A 46 24.83 -32.12 5.75
C ARG A 46 25.81 -32.99 4.97
N PHE A 47 27.05 -32.55 4.77
CA PHE A 47 28.14 -33.45 4.37
C PHE A 47 29.51 -32.85 4.74
N LEU A 48 30.22 -33.64 5.56
CA LEU A 48 31.68 -33.79 5.65
C LEU A 48 32.52 -32.70 6.34
N ASN A 49 32.75 -32.91 7.64
CA ASN A 49 33.96 -32.49 8.34
C ASN A 49 34.80 -33.75 8.63
N PRO A 50 36.09 -33.77 8.27
CA PRO A 50 37.07 -34.51 9.07
C PRO A 50 38.35 -33.69 9.34
N THR A 51 39.09 -34.11 10.38
CA THR A 51 40.39 -33.62 10.91
C THR A 51 40.26 -32.58 12.04
N THR A 52 40.47 -32.84 13.34
CA THR A 52 41.51 -33.53 14.15
C THR A 52 42.94 -33.00 13.99
N MET A 53 43.37 -32.15 14.94
CA MET A 53 44.71 -32.00 15.57
C MET A 53 44.50 -31.00 16.74
N ILE A 54 44.68 -31.23 18.05
CA ILE A 54 45.69 -31.89 18.92
C ILE A 54 47.12 -31.41 18.66
N SER A 55 47.81 -31.05 19.75
CA SER A 55 49.27 -30.79 19.93
C SER A 55 49.73 -29.31 19.83
N ARG A 56 50.51 -28.70 20.75
CA ARG A 56 51.12 -29.10 22.04
C ARG A 56 51.38 -27.87 22.92
N LEU A 57 51.13 -28.06 24.21
CA LEU A 57 51.78 -27.37 25.32
C LEU A 57 53.27 -27.77 25.33
N ALA A 58 54.19 -26.82 25.24
CA ALA A 58 55.62 -27.06 25.38
C ALA A 58 56.17 -26.26 26.58
N LEU A 59 56.29 -26.97 27.70
CA LEU A 59 56.98 -26.57 28.92
C LEU A 59 58.40 -27.14 28.86
N ARG A 60 59.43 -26.29 28.77
CA ARG A 60 60.85 -26.59 29.05
C ARG A 60 61.56 -25.24 29.28
N GLY A 61 62.36 -25.01 30.31
CA GLY A 61 62.84 -25.84 31.40
C GLY A 61 63.58 -24.93 32.39
N VAL A 62 63.51 -25.28 33.68
CA VAL A 62 64.23 -24.63 34.78
C VAL A 62 65.65 -25.21 34.83
N GLY A 63 66.64 -24.33 34.86
CA GLY A 63 68.06 -24.64 35.07
C GLY A 63 68.67 -23.68 36.09
N ILE A 64 69.52 -24.22 36.95
CA ILE A 64 69.93 -23.75 38.27
C ILE A 64 71.13 -22.76 38.21
N ARG A 65 71.20 -21.85 39.21
CA ARG A 65 72.14 -20.72 39.51
C ARG A 65 73.63 -21.17 39.72
N PRO A 66 74.69 -20.35 40.05
CA PRO A 66 74.72 -18.94 40.59
C PRO A 66 75.96 -18.00 40.31
N VAL A 67 75.87 -16.73 40.77
CA VAL A 67 76.94 -15.85 41.39
C VAL A 67 78.08 -15.30 40.47
N VAL A 68 78.56 -14.03 40.45
CA VAL A 68 78.70 -12.91 41.42
C VAL A 68 78.68 -11.52 40.68
N SER A 69 78.15 -10.50 41.37
CA SER A 69 78.54 -9.07 41.41
C SER A 69 79.17 -8.32 40.21
N ASN A 70 78.49 -7.26 39.72
CA ASN A 70 78.94 -5.87 40.00
C ASN A 70 77.83 -4.82 39.73
N MET A 71 77.13 -4.47 40.81
CA MET A 71 76.68 -3.13 41.23
C MET A 71 76.57 -2.00 40.18
N SER A 72 75.33 -1.65 39.80
CA SER A 72 74.88 -0.25 39.69
C SER A 72 73.37 -0.18 39.98
N ARG A 73 72.98 0.89 40.67
CA ARG A 73 71.79 1.01 41.53
C ARG A 73 70.45 1.12 40.77
N ASN A 74 69.41 0.60 41.41
CA ASN A 74 67.99 0.71 41.09
C ASN A 74 67.49 2.16 40.91
N ALA A 75 66.57 2.35 39.96
CA ALA A 75 65.49 3.33 40.04
C ALA A 75 64.17 2.67 39.58
N PRO A 76 63.04 2.88 40.29
CA PRO A 76 61.75 2.29 39.92
C PRO A 76 61.19 2.97 38.67
N ALA A 77 60.69 2.16 37.73
CA ALA A 77 60.05 2.63 36.51
C ALA A 77 58.78 3.42 36.86
N ALA A 78 58.82 4.72 36.57
CA ALA A 78 57.71 5.64 36.71
C ALA A 78 56.51 5.24 35.81
N MET A 79 55.33 5.27 36.41
CA MET A 79 54.01 5.25 35.79
C MET A 79 53.98 6.26 34.61
N ARG A 80 53.95 5.76 33.37
CA ARG A 80 53.87 6.62 32.19
C ARG A 80 52.42 7.07 31.99
N PHE A 81 52.13 8.32 32.29
CA PHE A 81 50.98 9.01 31.70
C PHE A 81 51.15 9.02 30.18
N MET A 82 50.06 8.77 29.44
CA MET A 82 50.00 8.88 27.98
C MET A 82 50.35 10.31 27.55
N ALA A 83 51.62 10.55 27.25
CA ALA A 83 52.11 11.80 26.71
C ALA A 83 51.99 11.74 25.18
N THR A 84 51.15 12.61 24.62
CA THR A 84 51.43 13.21 23.31
C THR A 84 52.87 13.73 23.34
N GLY A 85 53.60 13.61 22.21
CA GLY A 85 55.01 14.03 22.10
C GLY A 85 55.25 15.44 22.67
N PRO A 86 56.49 15.79 23.04
CA PRO A 86 56.79 17.03 23.75
C PRO A 86 56.26 18.23 22.96
N VAL A 87 55.06 18.70 23.31
CA VAL A 87 54.48 19.93 22.79
C VAL A 87 55.44 21.03 23.19
N GLU A 88 55.80 21.90 22.24
CA GLU A 88 56.70 22.99 22.54
C GLU A 88 56.14 23.80 23.73
N PRO A 89 56.95 24.08 24.77
CA PRO A 89 56.49 24.82 25.93
C PRO A 89 55.80 26.15 25.58
N LYS A 90 56.19 26.74 24.44
CA LYS A 90 55.61 27.96 23.86
C LYS A 90 54.14 27.78 23.47
N GLU A 91 53.78 26.68 22.83
CA GLU A 91 52.41 26.43 22.39
C GLU A 91 51.47 26.16 23.56
N LYS A 92 51.94 25.44 24.58
CA LYS A 92 51.16 25.25 25.83
C LYS A 92 50.99 26.57 26.58
N ALA A 93 52.05 27.38 26.70
CA ALA A 93 51.95 28.69 27.35
C ALA A 93 50.93 29.60 26.64
N ASN A 94 50.94 29.61 25.31
CA ASN A 94 49.95 30.36 24.52
C ASN A 94 48.52 29.85 24.77
N SER A 95 48.31 28.53 24.85
CA SER A 95 46.98 27.98 25.16
C SER A 95 46.43 28.38 26.54
N ILE A 96 47.31 28.58 27.53
CA ILE A 96 46.94 29.05 28.88
C ILE A 96 46.57 30.53 28.84
N VAL A 97 47.34 31.34 28.10
CA VAL A 97 47.07 32.77 27.91
C VAL A 97 45.76 32.98 27.13
N ASP A 98 45.50 32.12 26.13
CA ASP A 98 44.31 32.20 25.30
C ASP A 98 43.04 31.76 26.03
N ALA A 99 43.13 30.81 26.97
CA ALA A 99 42.02 30.36 27.81
C ALA A 99 41.51 31.41 28.83
N LEU A 100 42.27 32.49 29.07
CA LEU A 100 41.85 33.55 29.98
C LEU A 100 40.81 34.47 29.35
N PRO A 101 39.81 34.93 30.14
CA PRO A 101 38.78 35.83 29.64
C PRO A 101 39.39 37.18 29.23
N GLY A 102 39.11 37.62 28.01
CA GLY A 102 39.56 38.91 27.46
C GLY A 102 40.04 38.80 26.02
N ASN A 103 39.71 39.80 25.20
CA ASN A 103 40.03 39.81 23.76
C ASN A 103 41.38 40.51 23.43
N ASN A 104 42.07 41.09 24.42
CA ASN A 104 43.32 41.84 24.24
C ASN A 104 44.49 41.18 25.00
N TYR A 105 45.66 41.07 24.36
CA TYR A 105 46.87 40.50 24.97
C TYR A 105 47.28 41.23 26.26
N LEU A 106 47.14 42.55 26.31
CA LEU A 106 47.43 43.36 27.50
C LEU A 106 46.55 42.95 28.69
N SER A 107 45.28 42.64 28.45
CA SER A 107 44.36 42.19 29.51
C SER A 107 44.70 40.77 29.96
N LYS A 108 45.05 39.87 29.03
CA LYS A 108 45.44 38.49 29.35
C LYS A 108 46.73 38.44 30.18
N THR A 109 47.75 39.19 29.79
CA THR A 109 49.00 39.32 30.57
C THR A 109 48.78 40.10 31.85
N GLY A 110 47.93 41.12 31.83
CA GLY A 110 47.57 41.93 32.99
C GLY A 110 46.89 41.11 34.09
N ILE A 111 45.95 40.24 33.74
CA ILE A 111 45.26 39.36 34.71
C ILE A 111 46.25 38.36 35.32
N LEU A 112 47.10 37.71 34.52
CA LEU A 112 48.12 36.78 35.03
C LEU A 112 49.14 37.49 35.92
N ALA A 113 49.68 38.62 35.47
CA ALA A 113 50.68 39.38 36.22
C ALA A 113 50.09 39.90 37.53
N THR A 114 48.87 40.43 37.50
CA THR A 114 48.21 40.97 38.70
C THR A 114 47.81 39.86 39.66
N SER A 115 47.28 38.73 39.18
CA SER A 115 46.94 37.59 40.05
C SER A 115 48.17 36.95 40.68
N ALA A 116 49.27 36.82 39.94
CA ALA A 116 50.55 36.34 40.48
C ALA A 116 51.12 37.32 41.52
N ALA A 117 51.11 38.62 41.23
CA ALA A 117 51.56 39.65 42.16
C ALA A 117 50.70 39.67 43.44
N ALA A 118 49.36 39.54 43.30
CA ALA A 118 48.45 39.47 44.43
C ALA A 118 48.66 38.21 45.28
N ALA A 119 48.95 37.07 44.66
CA ALA A 119 49.26 35.83 45.38
C ALA A 119 50.56 35.97 46.20
N VAL A 120 51.62 36.50 45.59
CA VAL A 120 52.91 36.74 46.29
C VAL A 120 52.72 37.76 47.41
N TYR A 121 51.96 38.83 47.17
CA TYR A 121 51.64 39.83 48.19
C TYR A 121 50.85 39.24 49.37
N GLY A 122 49.85 38.38 49.09
CA GLY A 122 49.04 37.72 50.11
C GLY A 122 49.84 36.75 50.99
N ILE A 123 50.83 36.07 50.41
CA ILE A 123 51.78 35.22 51.15
C ILE A 123 52.77 36.08 51.94
N SER A 124 53.33 37.12 51.33
CA SER A 124 54.37 37.96 51.93
C SER A 124 53.88 38.77 53.12
N ASN A 125 52.60 39.17 53.14
CA ASN A 125 52.00 39.94 54.22
C ASN A 125 51.19 39.07 55.20
N GLU A 126 51.34 37.75 55.15
CA GLU A 126 50.61 36.79 56.00
C GLU A 126 49.07 36.94 55.96
N LEU A 127 48.54 37.50 54.87
CA LEU A 127 47.09 37.64 54.68
C LEU A 127 46.44 36.25 54.52
N LEU A 128 47.20 35.29 53.95
CA LEU A 128 46.86 33.86 53.96
C LEU A 128 47.62 33.13 55.07
N ILE A 129 46.95 32.93 56.21
CA ILE A 129 47.48 32.15 57.33
C ILE A 129 47.25 30.66 57.06
N ILE A 130 48.34 29.89 56.95
CA ILE A 130 48.26 28.43 56.78
C ILE A 130 47.84 27.82 58.12
N HIS A 131 46.54 27.59 58.27
CA HIS A 131 45.93 26.90 59.40
C HIS A 131 45.34 25.54 58.97
N ASP A 132 44.85 24.76 59.94
CA ASP A 132 44.22 23.45 59.74
C ASP A 132 43.00 23.49 58.78
N GLU A 133 42.37 24.65 58.60
CA GLU A 133 41.27 24.79 57.63
C GLU A 133 41.77 24.91 56.17
N THR A 134 43.02 25.31 55.94
CA THR A 134 43.55 25.48 54.56
C THR A 134 43.73 24.15 53.84
N ILE A 135 44.01 23.06 54.56
CA ILE A 135 44.03 21.70 53.99
C ILE A 135 42.62 21.23 53.60
N LEU A 136 41.58 21.63 54.34
CA LEU A 136 40.18 21.39 53.97
C LEU A 136 39.81 22.15 52.70
N VAL A 137 40.23 23.42 52.56
CA VAL A 137 39.98 24.21 51.34
C VAL A 137 40.66 23.59 50.13
N ILE A 138 41.94 23.18 50.24
CA ILE A 138 42.68 22.58 49.12
C ILE A 138 42.06 21.24 48.69
N THR A 139 41.67 20.38 49.65
CA THR A 139 41.04 19.09 49.34
C THR A 139 39.64 19.25 48.77
N PHE A 140 38.83 20.19 49.29
CA PHE A 140 37.51 20.53 48.74
C PHE A 140 37.62 21.12 47.33
N ALA A 141 38.59 22.01 47.08
CA ALA A 141 38.83 22.57 45.75
C ALA A 141 39.25 21.49 44.75
N THR A 142 40.15 20.59 45.16
CA THR A 142 40.58 19.46 44.33
C THR A 142 39.42 18.51 44.03
N PHE A 143 38.62 18.15 45.04
CA PHE A 143 37.43 17.32 44.88
C PHE A 143 36.40 17.96 43.95
N SER A 144 36.13 19.26 44.13
CA SER A 144 35.21 20.02 43.27
C SER A 144 35.70 20.07 41.81
N ALA A 145 37.01 20.23 41.59
CA ALA A 145 37.60 20.18 40.25
C ALA A 145 37.45 18.79 39.60
N LEU A 146 37.58 17.71 40.38
CA LEU A 146 37.35 16.35 39.87
C LEU A 146 35.87 16.11 39.54
N ILE A 147 34.94 16.57 40.37
CA ILE A 147 33.49 16.52 40.07
C ILE A 147 33.20 17.30 38.79
N ALA A 148 33.71 18.52 38.66
CA ALA A 148 33.51 19.33 37.47
C ALA A 148 34.04 18.63 36.21
N LYS A 149 35.13 17.87 36.31
CA LYS A 149 35.70 17.15 35.16
C LYS A 149 34.92 15.88 34.80
N PHE A 150 34.44 15.12 35.77
CA PHE A 150 33.84 13.80 35.54
C PHE A 150 32.31 13.81 35.57
N VAL A 151 31.70 14.53 36.50
CA VAL A 151 30.24 14.53 36.70
C VAL A 151 29.56 15.52 35.76
N ALA A 152 30.18 16.67 35.47
CA ALA A 152 29.59 17.65 34.56
C ALA A 152 29.26 17.08 33.17
N PRO A 153 30.20 16.42 32.43
CA PRO A 153 29.87 15.87 31.12
C PRO A 153 28.79 14.77 31.19
N LEU A 154 28.81 13.93 32.24
CA LEU A 154 27.80 12.88 32.42
C LEU A 154 26.41 13.46 32.68
N TYR A 155 26.32 14.50 33.51
CA TYR A 155 25.06 15.17 33.78
C TYR A 155 24.55 15.92 32.55
N THR A 156 25.44 16.58 31.78
CA THR A 156 25.06 17.25 30.53
C THR A 156 24.52 16.26 29.50
N GLU A 157 25.17 15.11 29.29
CA GLU A 157 24.66 14.09 28.36
C GLU A 157 23.30 13.54 28.79
N TRP A 158 23.12 13.28 30.08
CA TRP A 158 21.83 12.85 30.62
C TRP A 158 20.74 13.91 30.46
N ALA A 159 21.06 15.17 30.77
CA ALA A 159 20.14 16.29 30.63
C ALA A 159 19.75 16.51 29.16
N ASP A 160 20.71 16.47 28.25
CA ASP A 160 20.47 16.58 26.80
C ASP A 160 19.61 15.41 26.29
N GLY A 161 19.81 14.21 26.82
CA GLY A 161 18.99 13.04 26.51
C GLY A 161 17.52 13.21 26.91
N GLU A 162 17.26 13.69 28.12
CA GLU A 162 15.89 13.91 28.58
C GLU A 162 15.22 15.08 27.84
N VAL A 163 15.96 16.16 27.56
CA VAL A 163 15.47 17.28 26.74
C VAL A 163 15.10 16.81 25.34
N LYS A 164 15.93 15.97 24.70
CA LYS A 164 15.63 15.41 23.38
C LYS A 164 14.37 14.54 23.41
N LYS A 165 14.25 13.64 24.38
CA LYS A 165 13.07 12.77 24.54
C LYS A 165 11.78 13.57 24.71
N VAL A 166 11.80 14.63 25.51
CA VAL A 166 10.63 15.51 25.69
C VAL A 166 10.29 16.24 24.39
N ASN A 167 11.28 16.76 23.67
CA ASN A 167 11.07 17.42 22.38
C ASN A 167 10.53 16.45 21.32
N ASP A 168 11.09 15.25 21.23
CA ASP A 168 10.67 14.22 20.28
C ASP A 168 9.23 13.78 20.56
N LEU A 169 8.87 13.52 21.81
CA LEU A 169 7.50 13.19 22.20
C LEU A 169 6.52 14.32 21.88
N LEU A 170 6.91 15.58 22.13
CA LEU A 170 6.06 16.73 21.83
C LEU A 170 5.88 16.93 20.31
N ASN A 171 6.93 16.70 19.52
CA ASN A 171 6.85 16.80 18.07
C ASN A 171 6.05 15.63 17.47
N GLU A 172 6.26 14.42 17.96
CA GLU A 172 5.52 13.23 17.55
C GLU A 172 4.02 13.36 17.87
N SER A 173 3.66 13.83 19.07
CA SER A 173 2.25 14.05 19.44
C SER A 173 1.58 15.11 18.56
N ARG A 174 2.28 16.21 18.23
CA ARG A 174 1.77 17.21 17.27
C ARG A 174 1.53 16.59 15.90
N ASN A 175 2.49 15.82 15.38
CA ASN A 175 2.36 15.17 14.09
C ASN A 175 1.22 14.14 14.08
N LYS A 176 1.07 13.35 15.15
CA LYS A 176 -0.05 12.41 15.33
C LYS A 176 -1.40 13.12 15.36
N HIS A 177 -1.52 14.24 16.07
CA HIS A 177 -2.75 15.05 16.09
C HIS A 177 -3.08 15.62 14.71
N VAL A 178 -2.08 16.17 13.99
CA VAL A 178 -2.28 16.68 12.62
C VAL A 178 -2.69 15.55 11.68
N SER A 179 -2.08 14.37 11.78
CA SER A 179 -2.47 13.19 10.97
C SER A 179 -3.91 12.77 11.27
N ALA A 180 -4.28 12.60 12.54
CA ALA A 180 -5.63 12.19 12.91
C ALA A 180 -6.71 13.19 12.46
N VAL A 181 -6.40 14.50 12.51
CA VAL A 181 -7.30 15.53 11.98
C VAL A 181 -7.39 15.44 10.46
N LYS A 182 -6.29 15.21 9.74
CA LYS A 182 -6.30 14.98 8.28
C LYS A 182 -7.13 13.75 7.90
N ASP A 183 -6.94 12.63 8.59
CA ASP A 183 -7.70 11.39 8.34
C ASP A 183 -9.21 11.62 8.54
N ARG A 184 -9.57 12.44 9.54
CA ARG A 184 -10.96 12.82 9.78
C ARG A 184 -11.50 13.76 8.70
N ILE A 185 -10.70 14.71 8.21
CA ILE A 185 -11.08 15.58 7.09
C ILE A 185 -11.32 14.74 5.83
N GLU A 186 -10.46 13.77 5.55
CA GLU A 186 -10.60 12.90 4.38
C GLU A 186 -11.87 12.03 4.48
N SER A 187 -12.12 11.44 5.65
CA SER A 187 -13.34 10.67 5.93
C SER A 187 -14.61 11.52 5.75
N VAL A 188 -14.59 12.78 6.21
CA VAL A 188 -15.72 13.71 6.05
C VAL A 188 -15.84 14.22 4.60
N SER A 189 -14.73 14.38 3.89
CA SER A 189 -14.72 14.78 2.48
C SER A 189 -15.41 13.74 1.60
N GLN A 190 -15.24 12.44 1.87
CA GLN A 190 -15.95 11.37 1.15
C GLN A 190 -17.47 11.46 1.32
N LEU A 191 -17.95 12.01 2.44
CA LEU A 191 -19.38 12.20 2.70
C LEU A 191 -19.98 13.39 1.93
N LYS A 192 -19.15 14.31 1.42
CA LYS A 192 -19.60 15.47 0.64
C LYS A 192 -20.32 15.06 -0.65
N ASP A 193 -19.89 13.98 -1.28
CA ASP A 193 -20.38 13.54 -2.59
C ASP A 193 -21.60 12.59 -2.50
N VAL A 194 -22.06 12.26 -1.29
CA VAL A 194 -23.22 11.36 -1.12
C VAL A 194 -24.51 12.03 -1.62
N VAL A 195 -24.64 13.34 -1.49
CA VAL A 195 -25.85 14.07 -1.94
C VAL A 195 -25.94 14.10 -3.46
N SER A 196 -24.83 14.34 -4.18
CA SER A 196 -24.82 14.30 -5.65
C SER A 196 -25.06 12.87 -6.14
N THR A 197 -24.38 11.88 -5.56
CA THR A 197 -24.56 10.46 -5.91
C THR A 197 -26.01 9.99 -5.71
N THR A 198 -26.66 10.42 -4.62
CA THR A 198 -28.07 10.09 -4.36
C THR A 198 -29.00 10.72 -5.41
N LYS A 199 -28.76 11.98 -5.80
CA LYS A 199 -29.52 12.61 -6.89
C LYS A 199 -29.32 11.87 -8.22
N SER A 200 -28.09 11.45 -8.51
CA SER A 200 -27.79 10.65 -9.70
C SER A 200 -28.51 9.30 -9.68
N LEU A 201 -28.61 8.61 -8.54
CA LEU A 201 -29.38 7.37 -8.43
C LEU A 201 -30.87 7.57 -8.72
N PHE A 202 -31.48 8.66 -8.24
CA PHE A 202 -32.87 8.98 -8.56
C PHE A 202 -33.05 9.41 -10.03
N ALA A 203 -32.09 10.13 -10.60
CA ALA A 203 -32.10 10.48 -12.03
C ALA A 203 -32.05 9.22 -12.90
N VAL A 204 -31.12 8.30 -12.63
CA VAL A 204 -31.00 7.02 -13.34
C VAL A 204 -32.27 6.19 -13.20
N SER A 205 -32.87 6.14 -12.00
CA SER A 205 -34.14 5.43 -11.81
C SER A 205 -35.28 6.03 -12.65
N LYS A 206 -35.35 7.37 -12.78
CA LYS A 206 -36.35 8.06 -13.58
C LYS A 206 -36.12 7.85 -15.09
N GLU A 207 -34.88 7.98 -15.53
CA GLU A 207 -34.48 7.75 -16.93
C GLU A 207 -34.73 6.30 -17.34
N THR A 208 -34.47 5.33 -16.45
CA THR A 208 -34.76 3.91 -16.70
C THR A 208 -36.25 3.69 -16.93
N ALA A 209 -37.13 4.25 -16.09
CA ALA A 209 -38.58 4.12 -16.26
C ALA A 209 -39.08 4.78 -17.56
N GLN A 210 -38.49 5.91 -17.97
CA GLN A 210 -38.82 6.57 -19.25
C GLN A 210 -38.39 5.73 -20.45
N LEU A 211 -37.15 5.23 -20.45
CA LEU A 211 -36.63 4.39 -21.53
C LEU A 211 -37.37 3.06 -21.64
N GLU A 212 -37.82 2.48 -20.53
CA GLU A 212 -38.67 1.29 -20.54
C GLU A 212 -40.02 1.57 -21.22
N ALA A 213 -40.69 2.68 -20.87
CA ALA A 213 -41.94 3.08 -21.50
C ALA A 213 -41.78 3.30 -23.02
N GLU A 214 -40.76 4.05 -23.44
CA GLU A 214 -40.47 4.27 -24.86
C GLU A 214 -40.13 2.97 -25.60
N SER A 215 -39.38 2.07 -24.95
CA SER A 215 -39.09 0.73 -25.48
C SER A 215 -40.37 -0.10 -25.67
N PHE A 216 -41.31 -0.03 -24.72
CA PHE A 216 -42.59 -0.72 -24.84
C PHE A 216 -43.44 -0.17 -25.98
N ASP A 217 -43.52 1.14 -26.15
CA ASP A 217 -44.26 1.78 -27.24
C ASP A 217 -43.67 1.40 -28.62
N LEU A 218 -42.36 1.45 -28.76
CA LEU A 218 -41.68 1.05 -29.99
C LEU A 218 -41.86 -0.44 -30.29
N LYS A 219 -41.80 -1.31 -29.27
CA LYS A 219 -42.06 -2.75 -29.41
C LYS A 219 -43.50 -3.03 -29.85
N GLN A 220 -44.49 -2.32 -29.29
CA GLN A 220 -45.89 -2.46 -29.69
C GLN A 220 -46.09 -2.05 -31.16
N LYS A 221 -45.53 -0.90 -31.57
CA LYS A 221 -45.58 -0.44 -32.98
C LYS A 221 -44.92 -1.44 -33.93
N ALA A 222 -43.75 -1.98 -33.56
CA ALA A 222 -43.05 -2.98 -34.35
C ALA A 222 -43.82 -4.30 -34.44
N ALA A 223 -44.44 -4.75 -33.34
CA ALA A 223 -45.25 -5.97 -33.32
C ALA A 223 -46.48 -5.85 -34.24
N VAL A 224 -47.18 -4.71 -34.20
CA VAL A 224 -48.33 -4.44 -35.09
C VAL A 224 -47.88 -4.38 -36.55
N ALA A 225 -46.79 -3.69 -36.85
CA ALA A 225 -46.24 -3.64 -38.22
C ALA A 225 -45.84 -5.03 -38.74
N GLN A 226 -45.24 -5.86 -37.89
CA GLN A 226 -44.86 -7.23 -38.23
C GLN A 226 -46.09 -8.13 -38.47
N ALA A 227 -47.14 -8.00 -37.65
CA ALA A 227 -48.39 -8.73 -37.85
C ALA A 227 -49.09 -8.34 -39.16
N ALA A 228 -49.12 -7.04 -39.47
CA ALA A 228 -49.66 -6.53 -40.73
C ALA A 228 -48.86 -7.04 -41.94
N LYS A 229 -47.53 -6.99 -41.86
CA LYS A 229 -46.63 -7.54 -42.89
C LYS A 229 -46.84 -9.05 -43.08
N SER A 230 -46.87 -9.82 -41.99
CA SER A 230 -47.11 -11.27 -42.07
C SER A 230 -48.46 -11.60 -42.70
N THR A 231 -49.47 -10.77 -42.43
CA THR A 231 -50.76 -10.89 -43.12
C THR A 231 -50.55 -10.64 -44.60
N LEU A 232 -50.03 -9.49 -45.02
CA LEU A 232 -49.82 -9.18 -46.43
C LEU A 232 -48.97 -10.23 -47.17
N ASP A 233 -47.89 -10.72 -46.56
CA ASP A 233 -47.05 -11.79 -47.11
C ASP A 233 -47.84 -13.09 -47.33
N SER A 234 -48.80 -13.41 -46.45
CA SER A 234 -49.70 -14.56 -46.63
C SER A 234 -50.66 -14.37 -47.81
N TRP A 235 -51.17 -13.16 -48.04
CA TRP A 235 -52.00 -12.83 -49.21
C TRP A 235 -51.20 -12.95 -50.51
N VAL A 236 -49.98 -12.40 -50.55
CA VAL A 236 -49.10 -12.52 -51.72
C VAL A 236 -48.74 -13.98 -52.00
N ARG A 237 -48.46 -14.78 -50.97
CA ARG A 237 -48.22 -16.22 -51.13
C ARG A 237 -49.45 -16.95 -51.65
N PHE A 238 -50.64 -16.59 -51.19
CA PHE A 238 -51.90 -17.16 -51.69
C PHE A 238 -52.11 -16.82 -53.17
N GLU A 239 -51.90 -15.57 -53.56
CA GLU A 239 -52.02 -15.12 -54.94
C GLU A 239 -51.02 -15.82 -55.87
N GLN A 240 -49.76 -15.93 -55.46
CA GLN A 240 -48.74 -16.65 -56.23
C GLN A 240 -49.10 -18.12 -56.43
N LYS A 241 -49.62 -18.79 -55.38
CA LYS A 241 -50.11 -20.17 -55.49
C LYS A 241 -51.29 -20.28 -56.43
N GLN A 242 -52.24 -19.34 -56.37
CA GLN A 242 -53.39 -19.33 -57.26
C GLN A 242 -52.93 -19.18 -58.73
N ARG A 243 -52.04 -18.23 -59.02
CA ARG A 243 -51.48 -18.06 -60.38
C ARG A 243 -50.73 -19.30 -60.87
N GLN A 244 -49.97 -19.97 -60.00
CA GLN A 244 -49.28 -21.23 -60.35
C GLN A 244 -50.28 -22.34 -60.67
N LEU A 245 -51.34 -22.50 -59.87
CA LEU A 245 -52.39 -23.49 -60.12
C LEU A 245 -53.14 -23.22 -61.43
N GLU A 246 -53.47 -21.95 -61.71
CA GLU A 246 -54.09 -21.53 -62.97
C GLU A 246 -53.16 -21.84 -64.16
N GLN A 247 -51.87 -21.53 -64.06
CA GLN A 247 -50.87 -21.87 -65.09
C GLN A 247 -50.75 -23.40 -65.29
N GLU A 248 -50.72 -24.19 -64.22
CA GLU A 248 -50.69 -25.65 -64.32
C GLU A 248 -51.95 -26.21 -64.99
N GLN A 249 -53.14 -25.68 -64.66
CA GLN A 249 -54.39 -26.07 -65.29
C GLN A 249 -54.44 -25.69 -66.77
N LEU A 250 -53.99 -24.46 -67.10
CA LEU A 250 -53.87 -24.01 -68.49
C LEU A 250 -52.89 -24.89 -69.27
N ILE A 251 -51.71 -25.18 -68.73
CA ILE A 251 -50.72 -26.07 -69.35
C ILE A 251 -51.32 -27.46 -69.58
N LYS A 252 -51.98 -28.06 -68.58
CA LYS A 252 -52.65 -29.36 -68.74
C LYS A 252 -53.70 -29.32 -69.85
N SER A 253 -54.52 -28.28 -69.89
CA SER A 253 -55.56 -28.13 -70.93
C SER A 253 -54.99 -27.90 -72.33
N VAL A 254 -53.87 -27.18 -72.45
CA VAL A 254 -53.18 -26.93 -73.72
C VAL A 254 -52.50 -28.21 -74.21
N VAL A 255 -51.79 -28.92 -73.33
CA VAL A 255 -51.15 -30.21 -73.64
C VAL A 255 -52.20 -31.24 -74.07
N GLU A 256 -53.33 -31.33 -73.37
CA GLU A 256 -54.42 -32.23 -73.74
C GLU A 256 -55.03 -31.87 -75.10
N LYS A 257 -55.24 -30.58 -75.39
CA LYS A 257 -55.71 -30.12 -76.71
C LYS A 257 -54.71 -30.41 -77.82
N VAL A 258 -53.41 -30.17 -77.60
CA VAL A 258 -52.36 -30.47 -78.58
C VAL A 258 -52.27 -31.96 -78.85
N ASN A 259 -52.31 -32.82 -77.81
CA ASN A 259 -52.32 -34.26 -78.00
C ASN A 259 -53.55 -34.74 -78.80
N LYS A 260 -54.74 -34.18 -78.55
CA LYS A 260 -55.96 -34.47 -79.33
C LYS A 260 -55.86 -34.00 -80.80
N GLU A 261 -55.25 -32.85 -81.06
CA GLU A 261 -55.02 -32.38 -82.43
C GLU A 261 -53.96 -33.22 -83.16
N LEU A 262 -52.94 -33.74 -82.46
CA LEU A 262 -51.95 -34.66 -83.03
C LEU A 262 -52.55 -36.02 -83.43
N GLU A 263 -53.58 -36.49 -82.74
CA GLU A 263 -54.34 -37.70 -83.08
C GLU A 263 -55.27 -37.49 -84.30
N ASN A 264 -55.51 -36.25 -84.74
CA ASN A 264 -56.40 -35.95 -85.85
C ASN A 264 -55.74 -36.27 -87.20
N PRO A 265 -56.28 -37.19 -88.03
CA PRO A 265 -55.65 -37.60 -89.28
C PRO A 265 -55.47 -36.45 -90.28
N LYS A 266 -56.38 -35.45 -90.25
CA LYS A 266 -56.28 -34.26 -91.11
C LYS A 266 -55.10 -33.35 -90.76
N PHE A 267 -54.64 -33.37 -89.51
CA PHE A 267 -53.46 -32.60 -89.08
C PHE A 267 -52.18 -33.34 -89.48
N GLN A 268 -52.13 -34.67 -89.30
CA GLN A 268 -51.02 -35.51 -89.73
C GLN A 268 -50.74 -35.39 -91.23
N ASP A 269 -51.78 -35.45 -92.07
CA ASP A 269 -51.64 -35.28 -93.52
C ASP A 269 -51.09 -33.90 -93.91
N ARG A 270 -51.51 -32.84 -93.20
CA ARG A 270 -51.02 -31.47 -93.43
C ARG A 270 -49.55 -31.31 -93.01
N VAL A 271 -49.15 -31.83 -91.86
CA VAL A 271 -47.76 -31.79 -91.38
C VAL A 271 -46.85 -32.59 -92.30
N LEU A 272 -47.29 -33.74 -92.80
CA LEU A 272 -46.53 -34.52 -93.78
C LEU A 272 -46.35 -33.75 -95.09
N ALA A 273 -47.40 -33.09 -95.60
CA ALA A 273 -47.30 -32.26 -96.79
C ALA A 273 -46.38 -31.04 -96.59
N GLU A 274 -46.44 -30.38 -95.43
CA GLU A 274 -45.57 -29.25 -95.09
C GLU A 274 -44.10 -29.67 -94.90
N SER A 275 -43.86 -30.80 -94.23
CA SER A 275 -42.52 -31.36 -94.05
C SER A 275 -41.89 -31.75 -95.39
N VAL A 276 -42.66 -32.34 -96.31
CA VAL A 276 -42.20 -32.62 -97.68
C VAL A 276 -41.87 -31.32 -98.42
N ALA A 277 -42.71 -30.29 -98.31
CA ALA A 277 -42.47 -29.00 -98.95
C ALA A 277 -41.24 -28.24 -98.38
N GLU A 278 -40.96 -28.34 -97.07
CA GLU A 278 -39.74 -27.77 -96.47
C GLU A 278 -38.48 -28.52 -96.91
N VAL A 279 -38.55 -29.84 -96.98
CA VAL A 279 -37.46 -30.67 -97.48
C VAL A 279 -37.18 -30.35 -98.95
N GLU A 280 -38.22 -30.21 -99.79
CA GLU A 280 -38.09 -29.76 -101.18
C GLU A 280 -37.46 -28.36 -101.29
N LYS A 281 -37.81 -27.42 -100.39
CA LYS A 281 -37.18 -26.09 -100.34
C LYS A 281 -35.72 -26.13 -99.90
N LEU A 282 -35.34 -26.99 -98.96
CA LEU A 282 -33.95 -27.16 -98.54
C LEU A 282 -33.10 -27.78 -99.66
N PHE A 283 -33.64 -28.75 -100.39
CA PHE A 283 -32.97 -29.33 -101.56
C PHE A 283 -32.93 -28.40 -102.78
N ALA A 284 -33.87 -27.47 -102.92
CA ALA A 284 -33.82 -26.44 -103.96
C ALA A 284 -32.86 -25.27 -103.64
N LYS A 285 -32.35 -25.20 -102.40
CA LYS A 285 -31.47 -24.13 -101.90
C LYS A 285 -30.03 -24.61 -101.64
N ALA A 286 -29.77 -25.92 -101.77
CA ALA A 286 -28.46 -26.56 -101.78
C ALA A 286 -28.03 -26.86 -103.22
#